data_AF-A0A920MED4-F1
#
_entry.id   AF-A0A920MED4-F1
#
_cell.length_a   1.000
_cell.length_b   1.000
_cell.length_c   1.000
_cell.angle_alpha   90.00
_cell.angle_beta   90.00
_cell.angle_gamma   90.00
#
_symmetry.space_group_name_H-M   'P 1'
#
loop_
_entity.id
_entity.type
_entity.pdbx_description
1 polymer ?
#
loop_
_entity_poly.entity_id
_entity_poly.type
_entity_poly.pdbx_seq_one_letter_code
_entity_poly.pdbx_strand_id
1 'polypeptide(L)'
;MPKIGRSLPVLLTENEVLQLIKAPNTKKPLGFRDRTMLELLYATGLRVSELVKLEVKQVKLNQGYLRVMGKGDKERLVPKGQYS
;
A
#
# COMPACT_ATOMS: atom_id res chain seq x y z
N MET A 1 21.04 -5.50 31.59
CA MET A 1 21.55 -4.99 30.29
C MET A 1 20.63 -3.86 29.82
N PRO A 2 21.16 -2.71 29.37
CA PRO A 2 20.32 -1.60 28.91
C PRO A 2 19.67 -1.97 27.57
N LYS A 3 18.36 -1.69 27.43
CA LYS A 3 17.60 -1.94 26.21
C LYS A 3 18.10 -0.98 25.12
N ILE A 4 18.81 -1.52 24.13
CA ILE A 4 19.18 -0.80 22.90
C ILE A 4 17.90 -0.21 22.32
N GLY A 5 17.79 1.13 22.33
CA GLY A 5 16.64 1.83 21.78
C GLY A 5 16.52 1.48 20.31
N ARG A 6 15.34 0.99 19.88
CA ARG A 6 15.06 0.74 18.47
C ARG A 6 15.31 2.04 17.71
N SER A 7 16.18 2.00 16.71
CA SER A 7 16.35 3.08 15.75
C SER A 7 14.98 3.44 15.17
N LEU A 8 14.67 4.73 15.11
CA LEU A 8 13.47 5.21 14.43
C LEU A 8 13.47 4.67 12.98
N PRO A 9 12.29 4.40 12.40
CA PRO A 9 12.20 3.94 11.02
C PRO A 9 12.96 4.91 10.11
N VAL A 10 13.73 4.38 9.16
CA VAL A 10 14.35 5.18 8.11
C VAL A 10 13.23 5.84 7.32
N LEU A 11 13.20 7.16 7.31
CA LEU A 11 12.24 7.94 6.54
C LEU A 11 12.75 8.03 5.09
N LEU A 12 11.87 7.77 4.13
CA LEU A 12 12.14 8.01 2.71
C LEU A 12 11.71 9.42 2.35
N THR A 13 12.51 10.10 1.53
CA THR A 13 12.10 11.33 0.86
C THR A 13 11.05 11.03 -0.21
N GLU A 14 10.28 12.05 -0.61
CA GLU A 14 9.28 11.92 -1.67
C GLU A 14 9.88 11.35 -2.97
N ASN A 15 11.07 11.82 -3.36
CA ASN A 15 11.77 11.32 -4.55
C ASN A 15 12.15 9.84 -4.44
N GLU A 16 12.65 9.40 -3.28
CA GLU A 16 12.98 7.99 -3.06
C GLU A 16 11.73 7.11 -3.11
N VAL A 17 10.60 7.58 -2.58
CA VAL A 17 9.32 6.88 -2.69
C VAL A 17 8.87 6.81 -4.15
N LEU A 18 8.94 7.90 -4.91
CA LEU A 18 8.59 7.91 -6.33
C LEU A 18 9.47 6.96 -7.15
N GLN A 19 10.77 6.88 -6.84
CA GLN A 19 11.68 5.92 -7.47
C GLN A 19 11.31 4.47 -7.11
N LEU A 20 11.02 4.20 -5.84
CA LEU A 20 10.59 2.87 -5.39
C LEU A 20 9.33 2.42 -6.11
N ILE A 21 8.31 3.30 -6.16
CA ILE A 21 7.07 3.02 -6.88
C ILE A 21 7.40 2.76 -8.36
N LYS A 22 8.34 3.48 -8.99
CA LYS A 22 8.70 3.38 -10.44
C LYS A 22 9.63 2.22 -10.81
N ALA A 23 10.22 1.55 -9.83
CA ALA A 23 11.16 0.46 -10.08
C ALA A 23 10.57 -0.78 -10.81
N PRO A 24 9.32 -1.24 -10.55
CA PRO A 24 8.80 -2.45 -11.19
C PRO A 24 8.55 -2.30 -12.70
N ASN A 25 8.92 -3.33 -13.48
CA ASN A 25 8.69 -3.37 -14.93
C ASN A 25 7.23 -3.69 -15.27
N THR A 26 6.46 -2.66 -15.63
CA THR A 26 5.03 -2.75 -15.96
C THR A 26 4.72 -3.49 -17.26
N LYS A 27 5.72 -3.83 -18.09
CA LYS A 27 5.52 -4.69 -19.27
C LYS A 27 5.32 -6.17 -18.91
N LYS A 28 5.59 -6.57 -17.65
CA LYS A 28 5.37 -7.93 -17.16
C LYS A 28 4.18 -7.93 -16.19
N PRO A 29 3.32 -8.96 -16.19
CA PRO A 29 2.17 -9.04 -15.28
C PRO A 29 2.57 -8.89 -13.80
N LEU A 30 3.67 -9.51 -13.38
CA LEU A 30 4.18 -9.39 -12.01
C LEU A 30 4.63 -7.96 -11.68
N GLY A 31 5.34 -7.30 -12.60
CA GLY A 31 5.80 -5.93 -12.36
C GLY A 31 4.64 -4.93 -12.36
N PHE A 32 3.59 -5.17 -13.16
CA PHE A 32 2.35 -4.39 -13.10
C PHE A 32 1.67 -4.55 -11.73
N ARG A 33 1.53 -5.79 -11.25
CA ARG A 33 1.00 -6.07 -9.91
C ARG A 33 1.81 -5.36 -8.82
N ASP A 34 3.13 -5.50 -8.85
CA ASP A 34 4.02 -4.96 -7.81
C ASP A 34 3.97 -3.42 -7.81
N ARG A 35 3.91 -2.80 -9.00
CA ARG A 35 3.67 -1.36 -9.16
C ARG A 35 2.37 -0.91 -8.51
N THR A 36 1.26 -1.57 -8.84
CA THR A 36 -0.05 -1.27 -8.26
C THR A 36 -0.06 -1.47 -6.74
N MET A 37 0.61 -2.51 -6.24
CA MET A 37 0.73 -2.76 -4.80
C MET A 37 1.46 -1.62 -4.07
N LEU A 38 2.56 -1.11 -4.63
CA LEU A 38 3.30 0.02 -4.07
C LEU A 38 2.50 1.33 -4.11
N GLU A 39 1.81 1.61 -5.22
CA GLU A 39 0.93 2.78 -5.33
C GLU A 39 -0.20 2.71 -4.30
N LEU A 40 -0.80 1.53 -4.10
CA LEU A 40 -1.86 1.34 -3.11
C LEU A 40 -1.33 1.61 -1.71
N LEU A 41 -0.20 1.02 -1.32
CA LEU A 41 0.42 1.25 -0.01
C LEU A 41 0.66 2.74 0.24
N TYR A 42 1.21 3.43 -0.76
CA TYR A 42 1.51 4.86 -0.69
C TYR A 42 0.23 5.71 -0.56
N ALA A 43 -0.78 5.45 -1.39
CA ALA A 43 -2.01 6.25 -1.42
C ALA A 43 -2.93 6.03 -0.21
N THR A 44 -2.85 4.86 0.43
CA THR A 44 -3.89 4.41 1.38
C THR A 44 -3.39 4.16 2.80
N GLY A 45 -2.06 4.11 2.99
CA GLY A 45 -1.44 3.76 4.26
C GLY A 45 -1.81 2.34 4.74
N LEU A 46 -2.12 1.43 3.82
CA LEU A 46 -2.39 0.03 4.15
C LEU A 46 -1.15 -0.64 4.75
N ARG A 47 -1.39 -1.61 5.64
CA ARG A 47 -0.33 -2.54 6.05
C ARG A 47 -0.12 -3.57 4.96
N VAL A 48 1.12 -4.05 4.80
CA VAL A 48 1.45 -5.12 3.84
C VAL A 48 0.55 -6.35 4.03
N SER A 49 0.27 -6.73 5.28
CA SER A 49 -0.62 -7.86 5.61
C SER A 49 -2.07 -7.66 5.17
N GLU A 50 -2.55 -6.41 5.12
CA GLU A 50 -3.90 -6.07 4.66
C GLU A 50 -3.95 -6.13 3.12
N LEU A 51 -2.91 -5.60 2.47
CA LEU A 51 -2.77 -5.61 1.01
C LEU A 51 -2.74 -7.02 0.43
N VAL A 52 -1.91 -7.92 0.97
CA VAL A 52 -1.75 -9.28 0.42
C VAL A 52 -2.98 -10.17 0.63
N LYS A 53 -3.90 -9.77 1.51
CA LYS A 53 -5.18 -10.45 1.77
C LYS A 53 -6.36 -9.78 1.06
N LEU A 54 -6.13 -8.69 0.33
CA LEU A 54 -7.18 -7.95 -0.33
C LEU A 54 -7.80 -8.77 -1.47
N GLU A 55 -9.11 -8.96 -1.43
CA GLU A 55 -9.86 -9.64 -2.49
C GLU A 55 -10.47 -8.64 -3.48
N VAL A 56 -10.63 -9.07 -4.74
CA VAL A 56 -11.22 -8.24 -5.81
C VAL A 56 -12.61 -7.70 -5.42
N LYS A 57 -13.43 -8.47 -4.71
CA LYS A 57 -14.78 -8.06 -4.27
C LYS A 57 -14.78 -6.83 -3.34
N GLN A 58 -13.65 -6.57 -2.68
CA GLN A 58 -13.45 -5.45 -1.78
C GLN A 58 -12.99 -4.17 -2.48
N VAL A 59 -12.63 -4.27 -3.76
CA VAL A 59 -12.20 -3.13 -4.58
C VAL A 59 -13.42 -2.58 -5.32
N LYS A 60 -13.90 -1.41 -4.91
CA LYS A 60 -15.06 -0.75 -5.54
C LYS A 60 -14.58 0.41 -6.41
N LEU A 61 -13.95 0.07 -7.54
CA LEU A 61 -13.38 1.06 -8.48
C LEU A 61 -14.43 2.08 -8.96
N ASN A 62 -15.64 1.63 -9.29
CA ASN A 62 -16.75 2.50 -9.73
C ASN A 62 -17.19 3.49 -8.65
N GLN A 63 -17.04 3.12 -7.38
CA GLN A 63 -17.44 3.93 -6.24
C GLN A 63 -16.24 4.68 -5.62
N GLY A 64 -15.03 4.46 -6.14
CA GLY A 64 -13.83 5.17 -5.74
C GLY A 64 -13.26 4.79 -4.38
N TYR A 65 -13.55 3.59 -3.84
CA TYR A 65 -13.01 3.17 -2.55
C TYR A 65 -12.64 1.69 -2.48
N LEU A 66 -11.84 1.35 -1.47
CA LEU A 66 -11.41 0.02 -1.09
C LEU A 66 -11.96 -0.29 0.30
N ARG A 67 -12.44 -1.52 0.50
CA ARG A 67 -12.90 -1.98 1.81
C ARG A 67 -11.87 -2.91 2.44
N VAL A 68 -11.27 -2.49 3.55
CA VAL A 68 -10.21 -3.27 4.21
C VAL A 68 -10.56 -3.61 5.65
N MET A 69 -10.16 -4.81 6.07
CA MET A 69 -10.33 -5.32 7.43
C MET A 69 -9.15 -4.87 8.28
N GLY A 70 -9.43 -4.03 9.27
CA GLY A 70 -8.44 -3.55 10.24
C GLY A 70 -8.35 -4.41 11.51
N LYS A 71 -7.71 -3.86 12.54
CA LYS A 71 -7.59 -4.50 13.85
C LYS A 71 -8.97 -4.69 14.50
N GLY A 72 -9.24 -5.92 14.97
CA GLY A 72 -10.50 -6.28 15.64
C GLY A 72 -11.66 -6.50 14.67
N ASP A 73 -11.37 -6.94 13.44
CA ASP A 73 -12.35 -7.21 12.38
C ASP A 73 -13.26 -6.03 12.03
N LYS A 74 -12.78 -4.80 12.27
CA LYS A 74 -13.49 -3.59 11.87
C LYS A 74 -13.19 -3.23 10.42
N GLU A 75 -14.23 -3.02 9.64
CA GLU A 75 -14.12 -2.51 8.28
C GLU A 75 -13.80 -1.01 8.27
N ARG A 76 -12.89 -0.59 7.40
CA ARG A 76 -12.71 0.82 7.03
C ARG A 76 -12.78 0.99 5.52
N LEU A 77 -13.32 2.13 5.10
CA LEU A 77 -13.31 2.55 3.70
C LEU A 77 -12.05 3.38 3.47
N VAL A 78 -11.30 3.03 2.44
CA VAL A 78 -10.15 3.79 2.02
C VAL A 78 -10.42 4.36 0.62
N PRO A 79 -10.49 5.68 0.46
CA PRO A 79 -10.69 6.27 -0.86
C PRO A 79 -9.52 5.91 -1.78
N LYS A 80 -9.79 5.76 -3.07
CA LYS A 80 -8.72 5.67 -4.07
C LYS A 80 -7.94 6.99 -4.03
N GLY A 81 -6.61 6.92 -3.92
CA GLY A 81 -5.76 8.09 -4.12
C GLY A 81 -5.87 8.58 -5.56
N GLN A 82 -5.67 9.89 -5.78
CA GLN A 82 -5.77 10.52 -7.10
C GLN A 82 -4.53 10.34 -8.00
N TYR A 83 -3.65 9.38 -7.71
CA TYR A 83 -2.51 9.06 -8.57
C TYR A 83 -2.96 8.04 -9.63
N SER A 84 -3.67 8.51 -10.66
CA SER A 84 -4.01 7.75 -11.87
C SER A 84 -3.82 8.61 -13.10
#